data_AF-A0A966Q7V9-F1
#
_entry.id   AF-A0A966Q7V9-F1
#
_cell.length_a   1.000
_cell.length_b   1.000
_cell.length_c   1.000
_cell.angle_alpha   90.00
_cell.angle_beta   90.00
_cell.angle_gamma   90.00
#
_symmetry.space_group_name_H-M   'P 1'
#
loop_
_entity.id
_entity.type
_entity.pdbx_description
1 polymer ?
#
loop_
_entity_poly.entity_id
_entity_poly.type
_entity_poly.pdbx_seq_one_letter_code
_entity_poly.pdbx_strand_id
1 'polypeptide(L)'
;MGPLLGVILHWMGGLASASFYVPYRGVRKWSWETYWLAGGFFSWIIAPWVFALLLTRNLLPVLAQQSLSTLGWTYFFGVLWGFGGLTFGLTMRYLGLSLGMGVALGYCAAFGTLMPPLFKQFFPEIPVPETLSQIAGTAPGQVTLLGVFFCLLGIAVAAYAGLTKEREMPEEEKKKAIAEFNFKKGI
;
A
#
# COMPACT_ATOMS: atom_id res chain seq x y z
N MET A 1 21.85 -4.15 14.53
CA MET A 1 21.71 -4.55 13.11
C MET A 1 22.51 -3.55 12.27
N GLY A 2 23.41 -3.99 11.38
CA GLY A 2 24.24 -3.08 10.59
C GLY A 2 23.44 -2.36 9.50
N PRO A 3 23.78 -1.11 9.10
CA PRO A 3 23.05 -0.35 8.09
C PRO A 3 22.90 -1.08 6.75
N LEU A 4 23.94 -1.78 6.30
CA LEU A 4 23.93 -2.56 5.06
C LEU A 4 22.87 -3.67 5.08
N LEU A 5 22.76 -4.41 6.19
CA LEU A 5 21.75 -5.46 6.32
C LEU A 5 20.34 -4.87 6.30
N GLY A 6 20.15 -3.69 6.91
CA GLY A 6 18.88 -2.96 6.84
C GLY A 6 18.50 -2.60 5.40
N VAL A 7 19.45 -2.09 4.60
CA VAL A 7 19.24 -1.77 3.19
C VAL A 7 18.89 -3.02 2.37
N ILE A 8 19.59 -4.14 2.59
CA ILE A 8 19.33 -5.40 1.89
C ILE A 8 17.93 -5.93 2.23
N LEU A 9 17.55 -5.93 3.50
CA LEU A 9 16.21 -6.36 3.94
C LEU A 9 15.12 -5.46 3.36
N HIS A 10 15.35 -4.15 3.32
CA HIS A 10 14.41 -3.20 2.71
C HIS A 10 14.24 -3.45 1.20
N TRP A 11 15.35 -3.67 0.49
CA TRP A 11 15.33 -3.98 -0.93
C TRP A 11 14.59 -5.30 -1.23
N MET A 12 14.83 -6.36 -0.45
CA MET A 12 14.10 -7.63 -0.58
C MET A 12 12.60 -7.47 -0.32
N GLY A 13 12.23 -6.67 0.68
CA GLY A 13 10.83 -6.33 0.95
C GLY A 13 10.19 -5.60 -0.23
N GLY A 14 10.88 -4.62 -0.81
CA GLY A 14 10.44 -3.91 -2.00
C GLY A 14 10.28 -4.82 -3.22
N LEU A 15 11.23 -5.73 -3.45
CA LEU A 15 11.15 -6.71 -4.53
C LEU A 15 9.97 -7.67 -4.36
N ALA A 16 9.75 -8.20 -3.15
CA ALA A 16 8.59 -9.03 -2.85
C ALA A 16 7.28 -8.27 -3.07
N SER A 17 7.20 -7.02 -2.61
CA SER A 17 6.03 -6.15 -2.80
C SER A 17 5.79 -5.73 -4.25
N ALA A 18 6.81 -5.64 -5.09
CA ALA A 18 6.63 -5.34 -6.51
C ALA A 18 6.23 -6.58 -7.33
N SER A 19 6.73 -7.75 -6.93
CA SER A 19 6.57 -8.99 -7.70
C SER A 19 5.34 -9.82 -7.32
N PHE A 20 4.75 -9.65 -6.13
CA PHE A 20 3.65 -10.53 -5.66
C PHE A 20 2.43 -10.56 -6.60
N TYR A 21 2.16 -9.49 -7.36
CA TYR A 21 1.03 -9.45 -8.29
C TYR A 21 1.33 -10.19 -9.60
N VAL A 22 2.60 -10.34 -9.99
CA VAL A 22 3.00 -10.93 -11.29
C VAL A 22 2.47 -12.35 -11.49
N PRO A 23 2.56 -13.28 -10.50
CA PRO A 23 2.03 -14.63 -10.63
C PRO A 23 0.52 -14.71 -10.91
N TYR A 24 -0.28 -13.71 -10.51
CA TYR A 24 -1.72 -13.70 -10.76
C TYR A 24 -2.07 -13.67 -12.26
N ARG A 25 -1.15 -13.20 -13.12
CA ARG A 25 -1.31 -13.31 -14.58
C ARG A 25 -1.37 -14.76 -15.08
N GLY A 26 -0.87 -15.71 -14.30
CA GLY A 26 -0.94 -17.14 -14.61
C GLY A 26 -2.28 -17.80 -14.27
N VAL A 27 -3.16 -17.13 -13.52
CA VAL A 27 -4.46 -17.67 -13.10
C VAL A 27 -5.49 -17.40 -14.21
N ARG A 28 -5.81 -18.42 -15.00
CA ARG A 28 -6.71 -18.27 -16.18
C ARG A 28 -8.14 -18.78 -15.99
N LYS A 29 -8.37 -19.66 -15.01
CA LYS A 29 -9.67 -20.36 -14.83
C LYS A 29 -10.58 -19.74 -13.79
N TRP A 30 -10.10 -18.74 -13.06
CA TRP A 30 -10.84 -18.11 -11.97
C TRP A 30 -11.15 -16.67 -12.34
N SER A 31 -12.30 -16.17 -11.88
CA SER A 31 -12.56 -14.73 -11.94
C SER A 31 -11.53 -13.98 -11.09
N TRP A 32 -11.30 -12.71 -11.42
CA TRP A 32 -10.37 -11.86 -10.68
C TRP A 32 -10.73 -11.78 -9.19
N GLU A 33 -12.01 -11.62 -8.89
CA GLU A 33 -12.53 -11.55 -7.52
C GLU A 33 -12.20 -12.84 -6.76
N THR A 34 -12.39 -13.99 -7.41
CA THR A 34 -12.18 -15.30 -6.78
C THR A 34 -10.72 -15.50 -6.40
N TYR A 35 -9.78 -15.25 -7.33
CA TYR A 35 -8.37 -15.43 -7.02
C TYR A 35 -7.84 -14.35 -6.08
N TRP A 36 -8.35 -13.12 -6.17
CA TRP A 36 -7.93 -12.02 -5.31
C TRP A 36 -8.37 -12.26 -3.87
N LEU A 37 -9.62 -12.71 -3.67
CA LEU A 37 -10.14 -13.09 -2.35
C LEU A 37 -9.41 -14.31 -1.78
N ALA A 38 -9.13 -15.33 -2.59
CA ALA A 38 -8.37 -16.50 -2.12
C ALA A 38 -6.94 -16.12 -1.70
N GLY A 39 -6.25 -15.32 -2.52
CA GLY A 39 -4.92 -14.80 -2.22
C GLY A 39 -4.90 -13.87 -1.01
N GLY A 40 -5.91 -13.01 -0.89
CA GLY A 40 -6.12 -12.12 0.26
C GLY A 40 -6.39 -12.90 1.54
N PHE A 41 -7.27 -13.91 1.52
CA PHE A 41 -7.53 -14.76 2.67
C PHE A 41 -6.27 -15.48 3.14
N PHE A 42 -5.49 -16.04 2.22
CA PHE A 42 -4.21 -16.64 2.56
C PHE A 42 -3.23 -15.62 3.16
N SER A 43 -3.07 -14.47 2.51
CA SER A 43 -2.04 -13.48 2.89
C SER A 43 -2.40 -12.66 4.12
N TRP A 44 -3.68 -12.44 4.39
CA TRP A 44 -4.17 -11.57 5.47
C TRP A 44 -4.65 -12.33 6.70
N ILE A 45 -5.04 -13.60 6.54
CA ILE A 45 -5.50 -14.46 7.65
C ILE A 45 -4.48 -15.58 7.89
N ILE A 46 -4.28 -16.48 6.92
CA ILE A 46 -3.49 -17.70 7.16
C ILE A 46 -2.03 -17.37 7.47
N ALA A 47 -1.35 -16.62 6.60
CA ALA A 47 0.07 -16.34 6.73
C ALA A 47 0.41 -15.60 8.04
N PRO A 48 -0.30 -14.52 8.45
CA PRO A 48 -0.03 -13.86 9.73
C PRO A 48 -0.18 -14.78 10.93
N TRP A 49 -1.21 -15.63 10.96
CA TRP A 49 -1.39 -16.60 12.04
C TRP A 49 -0.28 -17.66 12.07
N VAL A 50 0.08 -18.22 10.91
CA VAL A 50 1.18 -19.20 10.80
C VAL A 50 2.50 -18.59 11.28
N PHE A 51 2.87 -17.40 10.78
CA PHE A 51 4.10 -16.75 11.21
C PHE A 51 4.07 -16.33 12.68
N ALA A 52 2.93 -15.85 13.19
CA ALA A 52 2.80 -15.52 14.60
C ALA A 52 2.99 -16.77 15.48
N LEU A 53 2.41 -17.91 15.12
CA LEU A 53 2.57 -19.16 15.87
C LEU A 53 3.99 -19.73 15.80
N LEU A 54 4.68 -19.57 14.67
CA LEU A 54 6.05 -20.05 14.49
C LEU A 54 7.11 -19.14 15.14
N LEU A 55 6.91 -17.83 15.08
CA LEU A 55 7.90 -16.83 15.49
C LEU A 55 7.69 -16.30 16.92
N THR A 56 6.55 -16.61 17.54
CA THR A 56 6.27 -16.21 18.93
C THR A 56 6.02 -17.43 19.81
N ARG A 57 6.37 -17.32 21.10
CA ARG A 57 6.24 -18.44 22.05
C ARG A 57 4.90 -18.48 22.78
N ASN A 58 4.21 -17.33 22.92
CA ASN A 58 3.02 -17.17 23.75
C ASN A 58 1.97 -16.27 23.08
N LEU A 59 1.58 -16.59 21.84
CA LEU A 59 0.68 -15.74 21.04
C LEU A 59 -0.65 -15.44 21.73
N LEU A 60 -1.40 -16.47 22.13
CA LEU A 60 -2.76 -16.30 22.66
C LEU A 60 -2.78 -15.52 23.99
N PRO A 61 -1.90 -15.81 24.98
CA PRO A 61 -1.82 -14.98 26.19
C PRO A 61 -1.49 -13.52 25.90
N VAL A 62 -0.57 -13.22 24.98
CA VAL A 62 -0.20 -11.84 24.63
C VAL A 62 -1.38 -11.08 24.04
N LEU A 63 -2.15 -11.73 23.14
CA LEU A 63 -3.34 -11.13 22.56
C LEU A 63 -4.45 -10.92 23.60
N ALA A 64 -4.65 -11.88 24.50
CA ALA A 64 -5.67 -11.80 25.55
C ALA A 64 -5.37 -10.73 26.62
N GLN A 65 -4.10 -10.38 26.82
CA GLN A 65 -3.67 -9.34 27.75
C GLN A 65 -3.83 -7.91 27.21
N GLN A 66 -4.11 -7.74 25.91
CA GLN A 66 -4.23 -6.41 25.32
C GLN A 66 -5.52 -5.70 25.75
N SER A 67 -5.42 -4.38 25.89
CA SER A 67 -6.60 -3.57 26.18
C SER A 67 -7.59 -3.58 25.00
N LEU A 68 -8.89 -3.46 25.31
CA LEU A 68 -9.93 -3.34 24.27
C LEU A 68 -9.70 -2.14 23.35
N SER A 69 -9.13 -1.05 23.86
CA SER A 69 -8.78 0.13 23.07
C SER A 69 -7.70 -0.20 22.03
N THR A 70 -6.62 -0.88 22.45
CA THR A 70 -5.56 -1.32 21.55
C THR A 70 -6.11 -2.23 20.46
N LEU A 71 -6.90 -3.25 20.84
CA LEU A 71 -7.52 -4.17 19.89
C LEU A 71 -8.47 -3.45 18.94
N GLY A 72 -9.25 -2.48 19.44
CA GLY A 72 -10.17 -1.66 18.65
C GLY A 72 -9.44 -0.83 17.59
N TRP A 73 -8.37 -0.13 17.96
CA TRP A 73 -7.56 0.63 16.99
C TRP A 73 -6.83 -0.27 15.99
N THR A 74 -6.29 -1.41 16.43
CA THR A 74 -5.66 -2.39 15.52
C THR A 74 -6.67 -2.91 14.50
N TYR A 75 -7.89 -3.27 14.94
CA TYR A 75 -8.94 -3.71 14.04
C TYR A 75 -9.37 -2.60 13.07
N PHE A 76 -9.59 -1.38 13.58
CA PHE A 76 -9.98 -0.23 12.77
C PHE A 76 -8.98 0.07 11.65
N PHE A 77 -7.68 0.17 11.98
CA PHE A 77 -6.65 0.36 10.96
C PHE A 77 -6.49 -0.86 10.04
N GLY A 78 -6.73 -2.06 10.55
CA GLY A 78 -6.79 -3.29 9.74
C GLY A 78 -7.89 -3.25 8.68
N VAL A 79 -9.10 -2.78 9.04
CA VAL A 79 -10.21 -2.60 8.10
C VAL A 79 -9.88 -1.54 7.05
N LEU A 80 -9.32 -0.39 7.46
CA LEU A 80 -8.88 0.66 6.53
C LEU A 80 -7.82 0.13 5.55
N TRP A 81 -6.85 -0.63 6.06
CA TRP A 81 -5.82 -1.25 5.24
C TRP A 81 -6.41 -2.28 4.27
N GLY A 82 -7.34 -3.12 4.71
CA GLY A 82 -8.04 -4.09 3.85
C GLY A 82 -8.83 -3.42 2.73
N PHE A 83 -9.53 -2.32 3.05
CA PHE A 83 -10.21 -1.50 2.03
C PHE A 83 -9.22 -0.89 1.03
N GLY A 84 -8.08 -0.40 1.52
CA GLY A 84 -6.96 0.05 0.69
C GLY A 84 -6.42 -1.07 -0.21
N GLY A 85 -6.29 -2.29 0.30
CA GLY A 85 -5.84 -3.46 -0.46
C GLY A 85 -6.81 -3.83 -1.59
N LEU A 86 -8.13 -3.82 -1.34
CA LEU A 86 -9.14 -4.08 -2.37
C LEU A 86 -9.11 -3.03 -3.49
N THR A 87 -9.07 -1.74 -3.12
CA THR A 87 -9.00 -0.64 -4.10
C THR A 87 -7.67 -0.62 -4.86
N PHE A 88 -6.58 -1.01 -4.21
CA PHE A 88 -5.29 -1.24 -4.86
C PHE A 88 -5.36 -2.36 -5.92
N GLY A 89 -5.99 -3.49 -5.59
CA GLY A 89 -6.19 -4.59 -6.54
C GLY A 89 -6.98 -4.16 -7.77
N LEU A 90 -8.07 -3.40 -7.58
CA LEU A 90 -8.84 -2.81 -8.67
C LEU A 90 -7.98 -1.85 -9.51
N THR A 91 -7.18 -1.01 -8.86
CA THR A 91 -6.23 -0.12 -9.55
C THR A 91 -5.30 -0.92 -10.48
N MET A 92 -4.75 -2.04 -10.00
CA MET A 92 -3.89 -2.91 -10.85
C MET A 92 -4.66 -3.55 -12.00
N ARG A 93 -5.93 -3.90 -11.79
CA ARG A 93 -6.81 -4.47 -12.83
C ARG A 93 -7.09 -3.48 -13.94
N TYR A 94 -7.43 -2.23 -13.61
CA TYR A 94 -7.88 -1.23 -14.59
C TYR A 94 -6.75 -0.39 -15.20
N LEU A 95 -5.78 0.05 -14.40
CA LEU A 95 -4.66 0.86 -14.90
C LEU A 95 -3.49 0.01 -15.42
N GLY A 96 -3.49 -1.29 -15.08
CA GLY A 96 -2.39 -2.19 -15.36
C GLY A 96 -1.21 -2.03 -14.40
N LEU A 97 -0.32 -3.03 -14.41
CA LEU A 97 0.76 -3.14 -13.43
C LEU A 97 1.73 -1.96 -13.39
N SER A 98 2.08 -1.37 -14.54
CA SER A 98 3.09 -0.30 -14.60
C SER A 98 2.57 1.00 -13.98
N LEU A 99 1.48 1.55 -14.55
CA LEU A 99 0.88 2.80 -14.08
C LEU A 99 0.30 2.64 -12.67
N GLY A 100 -0.41 1.53 -12.42
CA GLY A 100 -1.02 1.25 -11.14
C GLY A 100 0.01 1.23 -10.00
N MET A 101 1.10 0.46 -10.15
CA MET A 101 2.12 0.38 -9.09
C MET A 101 2.83 1.71 -8.87
N GLY A 102 3.20 2.40 -9.95
CA GLY A 102 3.91 3.68 -9.84
C GLY A 102 3.11 4.74 -9.08
N VAL A 103 1.83 4.90 -9.42
CA VAL A 103 0.96 5.89 -8.77
C VAL A 103 0.64 5.48 -7.33
N ALA A 104 0.25 4.22 -7.11
CA ALA A 104 -0.14 3.75 -5.78
C ALA A 104 1.01 3.80 -4.78
N LEU A 105 2.18 3.23 -5.13
CA LEU A 105 3.35 3.21 -4.24
C LEU A 105 3.88 4.62 -3.98
N GLY A 106 3.88 5.48 -5.00
CA GLY A 106 4.30 6.86 -4.81
C GLY A 106 3.37 7.63 -3.88
N TYR A 107 2.05 7.45 -4.00
CA TYR A 107 1.09 8.09 -3.09
C TYR A 107 1.28 7.58 -1.66
N CYS A 108 1.44 6.27 -1.48
CA CYS A 108 1.75 5.68 -0.17
C CYS A 108 3.05 6.22 0.43
N ALA A 109 4.11 6.37 -0.38
CA ALA A 109 5.38 6.91 0.08
C ALA A 109 5.24 8.38 0.53
N ALA A 110 4.57 9.21 -0.28
CA ALA A 110 4.37 10.62 0.03
C ALA A 110 3.47 10.81 1.27
N PHE A 111 2.29 10.18 1.29
CA PHE A 111 1.35 10.32 2.40
C PHE A 111 1.88 9.66 3.67
N GLY A 112 2.49 8.48 3.57
CA GLY A 112 3.07 7.78 4.71
C GLY A 112 4.21 8.57 5.37
N THR A 113 4.97 9.33 4.59
CA THR A 113 6.09 10.15 5.10
C THR A 113 5.60 11.49 5.65
N LEU A 114 4.67 12.17 4.95
CA LEU A 114 4.29 13.54 5.27
C LEU A 114 3.12 13.66 6.25
N MET A 115 2.14 12.75 6.17
CA MET A 115 0.91 12.89 6.97
C MET A 115 1.15 12.74 8.47
N PRO A 116 1.89 11.74 8.99
CA PRO A 116 2.05 11.60 10.44
C PRO A 116 2.71 12.83 11.10
N PRO A 117 3.83 13.38 10.58
CA PRO A 117 4.43 14.60 11.10
C PRO A 117 3.56 15.85 10.93
N LEU A 118 2.74 15.91 9.87
CA LEU A 118 1.78 16.97 9.66
C LEU A 118 0.65 16.91 10.70
N PHE A 119 0.07 15.73 10.94
CA PHE A 119 -0.95 15.54 11.98
C PHE A 119 -0.40 15.87 13.36
N LYS A 120 0.87 15.60 13.66
CA LYS A 120 1.50 15.93 14.95
C LYS A 120 1.47 17.43 15.23
N GLN A 121 1.54 18.26 14.19
CA GLN A 121 1.47 19.71 14.31
C GLN A 121 0.08 20.19 14.74
N PHE A 122 -0.98 19.50 14.33
CA PHE A 122 -2.37 19.82 14.70
C PHE A 122 -2.85 19.08 15.95
N PHE A 123 -2.29 17.90 16.22
CA PHE A 123 -2.63 17.02 17.34
C PHE A 123 -1.36 16.60 18.08
N PRO A 124 -0.87 17.43 19.02
CA PRO A 124 0.41 17.19 19.70
C PRO A 124 0.49 15.88 20.49
N GLU A 125 -0.64 15.29 20.86
CA GLU A 125 -0.71 14.05 21.66
C GLU A 125 -0.49 12.76 20.86
N ILE A 126 -0.46 12.82 19.51
CA ILE A 126 -0.25 11.60 18.73
C ILE A 126 1.17 11.05 18.93
N PRO A 127 1.36 9.72 18.91
CA PRO A 127 2.65 9.05 19.16
C PRO A 127 3.59 9.13 17.94
N VAL A 128 3.74 10.33 17.37
CA VAL A 128 4.70 10.66 16.32
C VAL A 128 5.81 11.51 16.97
N PRO A 129 7.09 11.17 16.76
CA PRO A 129 8.19 11.80 17.47
C PRO A 129 8.45 13.26 17.05
N GLU A 130 8.33 13.55 15.76
CA GLU A 130 8.72 14.84 15.19
C GLU A 130 7.60 15.46 14.35
N THR A 131 7.49 16.79 14.39
CA THR A 131 6.66 17.57 13.46
C THR A 131 7.35 17.74 12.11
N LEU A 132 6.58 18.11 11.09
CA LEU A 132 7.15 18.41 9.77
C LEU A 132 8.21 19.53 9.81
N SER A 133 8.00 20.55 10.66
CA SER A 133 8.95 21.65 10.86
C SER A 133 10.26 21.20 11.50
N GLN A 134 10.21 20.27 12.45
CA GLN A 134 11.40 19.69 13.08
C GLN A 134 12.20 18.86 12.08
N ILE A 135 11.52 18.03 11.27
CA ILE A 135 12.15 17.26 10.19
C ILE A 135 12.85 18.20 9.20
N ALA A 136 12.18 19.26 8.75
CA ALA A 136 12.76 20.22 7.81
C ALA A 136 13.97 21.00 8.38
N GLY A 137 14.11 21.06 9.70
CA GLY A 137 15.23 21.71 10.39
C GLY A 137 16.51 20.87 10.45
N THR A 138 16.46 19.59 10.08
CA THR A 138 17.63 18.68 10.15
C THR A 138 18.13 18.30 8.76
N ALA A 139 19.44 18.12 8.61
CA ALA A 139 20.01 17.68 7.32
C ALA A 139 19.46 16.32 6.86
N PRO A 140 19.32 15.28 7.70
CA PRO A 140 18.69 14.01 7.30
C PRO A 140 17.22 14.17 6.90
N GLY A 141 16.47 15.03 7.61
CA GLY A 141 15.08 15.30 7.29
C GLY A 141 14.93 16.05 5.96
N GLN A 142 15.81 17.00 5.65
CA GLN A 142 15.84 17.67 4.35
C GLN A 142 16.12 16.69 3.19
N VAL A 143 17.06 15.76 3.36
CA VAL A 143 17.32 14.69 2.37
C VAL A 143 16.07 13.83 2.17
N THR A 144 15.37 13.49 3.26
CA THR A 144 14.12 12.73 3.19
C THR A 144 13.02 13.49 2.43
N LEU A 145 12.82 14.77 2.74
CA LEU A 145 11.84 15.63 2.07
C LEU A 145 12.17 15.83 0.58
N LEU A 146 13.46 15.96 0.24
CA LEU A 146 13.90 16.00 -1.15
C LEU A 146 13.57 14.69 -1.88
N GLY A 147 13.77 13.55 -1.22
CA GLY A 147 13.35 12.25 -1.75
C GLY A 147 11.85 12.19 -2.02
N VAL A 148 11.02 12.63 -1.07
CA VAL A 148 9.55 12.72 -1.25
C VAL A 148 9.19 13.64 -2.42
N PHE A 149 9.86 14.79 -2.57
CA PHE A 149 9.64 15.70 -3.69
C PHE A 149 9.88 15.01 -5.05
N PHE A 150 11.00 14.29 -5.20
CA PHE A 150 11.27 13.53 -6.43
C PHE A 150 10.30 12.37 -6.65
N CYS A 151 9.85 11.69 -5.58
CA CYS A 151 8.78 10.70 -5.69
C CYS A 151 7.49 11.32 -6.24
N LEU A 152 7.08 12.48 -5.73
CA LEU A 152 5.89 13.20 -6.21
C LEU A 152 6.00 13.62 -7.67
N LEU A 153 7.18 14.10 -8.10
CA LEU A 153 7.45 14.39 -9.51
C LEU A 153 7.32 13.13 -10.38
N GLY A 154 7.88 12.00 -9.93
CA GLY A 154 7.76 10.72 -10.65
C GLY A 154 6.31 10.27 -10.83
N ILE A 155 5.48 10.41 -9.78
CA ILE A 155 4.04 10.12 -9.85
C ILE A 155 3.35 11.06 -10.83
N ALA A 156 3.66 12.35 -10.79
CA ALA A 156 3.04 13.34 -11.68
C ALA A 156 3.34 13.01 -13.16
N VAL A 157 4.58 12.63 -13.47
CA VAL A 157 4.97 12.21 -14.82
C VAL A 157 4.27 10.90 -15.22
N ALA A 158 4.22 9.91 -14.32
CA ALA A 158 3.54 8.64 -14.58
C ALA A 158 2.03 8.83 -14.82
N ALA A 159 1.38 9.64 -13.98
CA ALA A 159 -0.03 9.99 -14.12
C ALA A 159 -0.28 10.72 -15.45
N TYR A 160 0.58 11.67 -15.82
CA TYR A 160 0.48 12.37 -17.10
C TYR A 160 0.60 11.41 -18.28
N ALA A 161 1.57 10.49 -18.27
CA ALA A 161 1.71 9.47 -19.30
C ALA A 161 0.47 8.55 -19.38
N GLY A 162 -0.09 8.18 -18.23
CA GLY A 162 -1.33 7.41 -18.15
C GLY A 162 -2.52 8.12 -18.80
N LEU A 163 -2.70 9.41 -18.50
CA LEU A 163 -3.74 10.24 -19.09
C LEU A 163 -3.59 10.41 -20.60
N THR A 164 -2.36 10.59 -21.10
CA THR A 164 -2.10 10.69 -22.55
C THR A 164 -2.46 9.39 -23.27
N LYS A 165 -2.07 8.23 -22.71
CA LYS A 165 -2.46 6.92 -23.24
C LYS A 165 -3.98 6.77 -23.30
N GLU A 166 -4.68 7.13 -22.23
CA GLU A 166 -6.15 7.08 -22.21
C GLU A 166 -6.76 7.98 -23.28
N ARG A 167 -6.22 9.19 -23.51
CA ARG A 167 -6.72 10.10 -24.56
C ARG A 167 -6.53 9.54 -25.97
N GLU A 168 -5.42 8.87 -26.22
CA GLU A 168 -5.07 8.27 -27.51
C GLU A 168 -5.79 6.94 -27.80
N MET A 169 -6.39 6.30 -26.78
CA MET A 169 -7.14 5.06 -26.99
C MET A 169 -8.46 5.29 -27.75
N PRO A 170 -8.78 4.43 -28.75
CA PRO A 170 -10.06 4.46 -29.45
C PRO A 170 -11.25 4.30 -28.51
N GLU A 171 -12.38 4.94 -28.82
CA GLU A 171 -13.64 4.85 -28.05
C GLU A 171 -14.11 3.40 -27.80
N GLU A 172 -13.85 2.47 -28.73
CA GLU A 172 -14.17 1.05 -28.57
C GLU A 172 -13.32 0.36 -27.48
N GLU A 173 -12.03 0.72 -27.35
CA GLU A 173 -11.16 0.17 -26.31
C GLU A 173 -11.46 0.77 -24.94
N LYS A 174 -11.81 2.07 -24.90
CA LYS A 174 -12.32 2.73 -23.68
C LYS A 174 -13.59 2.05 -23.17
N LYS A 175 -14.54 1.77 -24.06
CA LYS A 175 -15.80 1.10 -23.70
C LYS A 175 -15.61 -0.35 -23.26
N LYS A 176 -14.65 -1.10 -23.85
CA LYS A 176 -14.30 -2.45 -23.38
C LYS A 176 -13.70 -2.45 -21.98
N ALA A 177 -12.89 -1.45 -21.63
CA ALA A 177 -12.34 -1.30 -20.28
C ALA A 177 -13.41 -0.92 -19.23
N ILE A 178 -14.47 -0.21 -19.65
CA ILE A 178 -15.58 0.26 -18.78
C ILE A 178 -16.73 -0.75 -18.68
N ALA A 179 -16.89 -1.66 -19.65
CA ALA A 179 -18.01 -2.63 -19.67
C ALA A 179 -18.03 -3.59 -18.46
N GLU A 180 -16.86 -3.81 -17.83
CA GLU A 180 -16.72 -4.57 -16.58
C GLU A 180 -16.68 -3.67 -15.32
N PHE A 181 -17.20 -2.43 -15.36
CA PHE A 181 -17.12 -1.50 -14.22
C PHE A 181 -18.47 -0.87 -13.86
N ASN A 182 -19.08 -1.35 -12.80
CA ASN A 182 -20.23 -0.73 -12.15
C ASN A 182 -19.93 -0.50 -10.66
N PHE A 183 -19.51 0.73 -10.34
CA PHE A 183 -19.20 1.18 -8.97
C PHE A 183 -20.34 0.97 -7.97
N LYS A 184 -21.61 0.96 -8.44
CA LYS A 184 -22.79 0.71 -7.59
C LYS A 184 -23.04 -0.78 -7.36
N LYS A 185 -22.64 -1.66 -8.28
CA LYS A 185 -22.83 -3.11 -8.17
C LYS A 185 -21.59 -3.85 -7.68
N GLY A 186 -20.43 -3.19 -7.64
CA GLY A 186 -19.15 -3.82 -7.32
C GLY A 186 -18.68 -4.81 -8.39
N ILE A 187 -19.26 -4.71 -9.59
CA ILE A 187 -18.95 -5.48 -10.81
C ILE A 187 -18.75 -4.45 -11.90
#